data_AF-A0A7S3U5C7-F1
#
_entry.id   AF-A0A7S3U5C7-F1
#
_cell.length_a   1.000
_cell.length_b   1.000
_cell.length_c   1.000
_cell.angle_alpha   90.00
_cell.angle_beta   90.00
_cell.angle_gamma   90.00
#
_symmetry.space_group_name_H-M   'P 1'
#
loop_
_entity.id
_entity.type
_entity.pdbx_description
1 polymer ?
#
loop_
_entity_poly.entity_id
_entity_poly.type
_entity_poly.pdbx_seq_one_letter_code
_entity_poly.pdbx_strand_id
1 'polypeptide(L)'
;VAFPSLVSASRRILEAGFGLEGGGVMKETVTYETNIPFALRFMIDRSLAGGGWVEIEEYQRREGSQKVSTCQIELDVSLETVKPIDLLQIAPLRILSFDIECFNPEGKGFPRAEQSPVIQIAVYLKEQGKKEHIVKAIWNLNTCNDIAGANVFAFESEGDLLLSFRDFLEAVDPDVVTGYNIAGFDLPYLLDRAEALKINWDFCKLGRLGSRAQKRINQIGGREIVEITLDGRVIFDMMVVIQKEQKLSSYSLNAVSAEFLGEQKEDVHYSQIGDLFKTSAETRRRLAIYCLKDAFLPMQLMEKLLCMYNYVEMARVTGTPINFLLNRGQMIK
;
A
#
# COMPACT_ATOMS: atom_id res chain seq x y z
N VAL A 1 -23.82 6.98 20.52
CA VAL A 1 -23.33 5.81 21.29
C VAL A 1 -21.93 6.08 21.81
N ALA A 2 -21.48 5.42 22.88
CA ALA A 2 -20.14 5.65 23.45
C ALA A 2 -18.99 5.11 22.56
N PHE A 3 -19.21 4.01 21.85
CA PHE A 3 -18.25 3.43 20.91
C PHE A 3 -18.89 3.23 19.52
N PRO A 4 -18.16 3.46 18.41
CA PRO A 4 -18.70 3.27 17.06
C PRO A 4 -19.22 1.85 16.78
N SER A 5 -18.60 0.83 17.39
CA SER A 5 -19.02 -0.57 17.26
C SER A 5 -20.44 -0.85 17.77
N LEU A 6 -20.97 0.02 18.65
CA LEU A 6 -22.32 -0.11 19.20
C LEU A 6 -23.40 0.44 18.27
N VAL A 7 -23.05 1.23 17.25
CA VAL A 7 -24.04 1.86 16.33
C VAL A 7 -24.94 0.80 15.70
N SER A 8 -24.35 -0.27 15.14
CA SER A 8 -25.12 -1.32 14.47
C SER A 8 -26.06 -2.08 15.41
N ALA A 9 -25.64 -2.31 16.65
CA ALA A 9 -26.48 -2.95 17.66
C ALA A 9 -27.63 -2.03 18.09
N SER A 10 -27.32 -0.77 18.39
CA SER A 10 -28.32 0.25 18.77
C SER A 10 -29.34 0.48 17.66
N ARG A 11 -28.90 0.53 16.40
CA ARG A 11 -29.79 0.61 15.23
C ARG A 11 -30.85 -0.49 15.26
N ARG A 12 -30.43 -1.75 15.37
CA ARG A 12 -31.36 -2.90 15.35
C ARG A 12 -32.39 -2.83 16.45
N ILE A 13 -31.98 -2.42 17.66
CA ILE A 13 -32.88 -2.30 18.81
C ILE A 13 -33.88 -1.16 18.60
N LEU A 14 -33.43 0.00 18.10
CA LEU A 14 -34.30 1.15 17.84
C LEU A 14 -35.29 0.88 16.70
N GLU A 15 -34.83 0.29 15.60
CA GLU A 15 -35.68 -0.03 14.44
C GLU A 15 -36.70 -1.13 14.75
N ALA A 16 -36.41 -2.04 15.66
CA ALA A 16 -37.37 -3.07 16.11
C ALA A 16 -38.35 -2.56 17.19
N GLY A 17 -38.02 -1.46 17.88
CA GLY A 17 -38.69 -1.05 19.11
C GLY A 17 -38.37 -1.96 20.31
N PHE A 18 -38.64 -1.48 21.52
CA PHE A 18 -38.41 -2.24 22.75
C PHE A 18 -39.24 -1.70 23.93
N GLY A 19 -39.49 -2.55 24.93
CA GLY A 19 -40.17 -2.16 26.17
C GLY A 19 -39.27 -1.31 27.06
N LEU A 20 -39.84 -0.27 27.69
CA LEU A 20 -39.15 0.60 28.64
C LEU A 20 -39.40 0.12 30.07
N GLU A 21 -38.38 0.30 30.91
CA GLU A 21 -38.51 0.08 32.34
C GLU A 21 -39.55 1.06 32.91
N GLY A 22 -40.60 0.55 33.57
CA GLY A 22 -41.76 1.34 34.02
C GLY A 22 -43.01 1.23 33.14
N GLY A 23 -43.03 0.34 32.13
CA GLY A 23 -44.25 -0.04 31.41
C GLY A 23 -44.56 0.76 30.14
N GLY A 24 -43.62 1.60 29.69
CA GLY A 24 -43.70 2.26 28.38
C GLY A 24 -43.20 1.35 27.24
N VAL A 25 -43.46 1.74 26.00
CA VAL A 25 -42.91 1.06 24.81
C VAL A 25 -42.29 2.11 23.91
N MET A 26 -41.01 1.93 23.57
CA MET A 26 -40.39 2.62 22.44
C MET A 26 -40.85 1.91 21.17
N LYS A 27 -41.65 2.60 20.36
CA LYS A 27 -42.11 2.07 19.08
C LYS A 27 -40.96 1.97 18.09
N GLU A 28 -41.11 1.08 17.11
CA GLU A 28 -40.23 1.02 15.93
C GLU A 28 -40.02 2.43 15.36
N THR A 29 -38.77 2.78 15.12
CA THR A 29 -38.40 4.12 14.64
C THR A 29 -37.35 4.02 13.54
N VAL A 30 -37.39 4.98 12.61
CA VAL A 30 -36.41 5.06 11.55
C VAL A 30 -35.13 5.66 12.11
N THR A 31 -33.99 5.00 11.86
CA THR A 31 -32.69 5.55 12.22
C THR A 31 -32.01 6.19 11.01
N TYR A 32 -31.26 7.26 11.27
CA TYR A 32 -30.50 7.99 10.24
C TYR A 32 -28.99 7.90 10.53
N GLU A 33 -28.18 8.02 9.49
CA GLU A 33 -26.70 8.03 9.56
C GLU A 33 -26.03 6.79 10.20
N THR A 34 -26.75 5.67 10.30
CA THR A 34 -26.27 4.47 11.01
C THR A 34 -25.30 3.59 10.21
N ASN A 35 -24.99 3.96 8.96
CA ASN A 35 -24.16 3.18 8.04
C ASN A 35 -23.01 4.01 7.43
N ILE A 36 -22.52 5.02 8.14
CA ILE A 36 -21.37 5.83 7.73
C ILE A 36 -20.13 5.33 8.51
N PRO A 37 -19.01 5.02 7.84
CA PRO A 37 -17.77 4.69 8.54
C PRO A 37 -17.37 5.80 9.50
N PHE A 38 -16.99 5.44 10.74
CA PHE A 38 -16.73 6.43 11.80
C PHE A 38 -15.68 7.48 11.41
N ALA A 39 -14.60 7.07 10.75
CA ALA A 39 -13.58 8.01 10.25
C ALA A 39 -14.14 9.00 9.23
N LEU A 40 -15.05 8.56 8.35
CA LEU A 40 -15.70 9.43 7.38
C LEU A 40 -16.69 10.39 8.05
N ARG A 41 -17.46 9.92 9.05
CA ARG A 41 -18.32 10.78 9.87
C ARG A 41 -17.52 11.89 10.54
N PHE A 42 -16.38 11.56 11.14
CA PHE A 42 -15.44 12.53 11.72
C PHE A 42 -14.96 13.56 10.68
N MET A 43 -14.56 13.12 9.49
CA MET A 43 -14.16 14.03 8.42
C MET A 43 -15.29 14.98 8.02
N ILE A 44 -16.52 14.48 7.87
CA ILE A 44 -17.69 15.31 7.53
C ILE A 44 -17.98 16.32 8.65
N ASP A 45 -18.00 15.89 9.91
CA ASP A 45 -18.26 16.76 11.08
C ASP A 45 -17.24 17.90 11.21
N ARG A 46 -16.00 17.65 10.78
CA ARG A 46 -14.90 18.61 10.84
C ARG A 46 -14.62 19.30 9.52
N SER A 47 -15.44 19.06 8.49
CA SER A 47 -15.23 19.58 7.13
C SER A 47 -13.83 19.28 6.58
N LEU A 48 -13.29 18.11 6.91
CA LEU A 48 -12.01 17.62 6.42
C LEU A 48 -12.21 16.86 5.12
N ALA A 49 -11.26 16.99 4.20
CA ALA A 49 -11.25 16.27 2.94
C ALA A 49 -9.98 15.42 2.80
N GLY A 50 -10.06 14.31 2.06
CA GLY A 50 -8.88 13.52 1.75
C GLY A 50 -7.88 14.32 0.91
N GLY A 51 -6.59 14.23 1.23
CA GLY A 51 -5.56 15.04 0.56
C GLY A 51 -5.61 16.54 0.87
N GLY A 52 -6.45 16.97 1.83
CA GLY A 52 -6.48 18.33 2.38
C GLY A 52 -5.42 18.55 3.46
N TRP A 53 -5.19 19.82 3.80
CA TRP A 53 -4.32 20.22 4.90
C TRP A 53 -5.11 20.43 6.19
N VAL A 54 -4.47 20.16 7.33
CA VAL A 54 -5.05 20.37 8.65
C VAL A 54 -4.14 21.21 9.51
N GLU A 55 -4.76 22.09 10.31
CA GLU A 55 -4.11 22.83 11.38
C GLU A 55 -4.44 22.20 12.73
N ILE A 56 -3.45 22.18 13.61
CA ILE A 56 -3.58 21.74 14.99
C ILE A 56 -2.93 22.80 15.88
N GLU A 57 -3.75 23.53 16.63
CA GLU A 57 -3.29 24.61 17.53
C GLU A 57 -2.98 24.07 18.93
N GLU A 58 -3.83 23.19 19.46
CA GLU A 58 -3.72 22.63 20.80
C GLU A 58 -3.46 21.12 20.75
N TYR A 59 -2.32 20.69 21.28
CA TYR A 59 -1.91 19.30 21.28
C TYR A 59 -0.99 18.95 22.45
N GLN A 60 -0.97 17.67 22.81
CA GLN A 60 0.05 17.07 23.65
C GLN A 60 0.94 16.18 22.78
N ARG A 61 2.25 16.42 22.79
CA ARG A 61 3.20 15.56 22.08
C ARG A 61 3.49 14.30 22.90
N ARG A 62 3.46 13.14 22.26
CA ARG A 62 3.95 11.89 22.83
C ARG A 62 5.46 11.76 22.63
N GLU A 63 6.16 11.34 23.68
CA GLU A 63 7.61 11.17 23.68
C GLU A 63 8.05 9.82 24.26
N GLY A 64 9.26 9.40 23.89
CA GLY A 64 9.88 8.17 24.39
C GLY A 64 8.98 6.95 24.27
N SER A 65 8.77 6.25 25.39
CA SER A 65 7.97 5.02 25.48
C SER A 65 6.47 5.22 25.29
N GLN A 66 5.97 6.46 25.21
CA GLN A 66 4.55 6.72 24.94
C GLN A 66 4.21 6.63 23.45
N LYS A 67 5.21 6.73 22.57
CA LYS A 67 5.00 6.61 21.13
C LYS A 67 4.62 5.18 20.77
N VAL A 68 3.59 5.05 19.94
CA VAL A 68 3.20 3.76 19.35
C VAL A 68 3.51 3.69 17.86
N SER A 69 3.89 4.82 17.25
CA SER A 69 4.22 4.91 15.84
C SER A 69 5.71 5.13 15.57
N THR A 70 6.12 4.84 14.33
CA THR A 70 7.45 5.17 13.81
C THR A 70 7.55 6.61 13.30
N CYS A 71 6.44 7.37 13.30
CA CYS A 71 6.41 8.76 12.85
C CYS A 71 7.32 9.66 13.71
N GLN A 72 7.92 10.69 13.12
CA GLN A 72 8.78 11.63 13.85
C GLN A 72 8.01 12.46 14.90
N ILE A 73 6.75 12.78 14.61
CA ILE A 73 5.85 13.57 15.45
C ILE A 73 4.59 12.72 15.72
N GLU A 74 4.24 12.55 16.99
CA GLU A 74 3.03 11.86 17.44
C GLU A 74 2.31 12.76 18.45
N LEU A 75 1.07 13.11 18.16
CA LEU A 75 0.29 14.11 18.90
C LEU A 75 -1.03 13.50 19.38
N ASP A 76 -1.39 13.81 20.62
CA ASP A 76 -2.74 13.67 21.15
C ASP A 76 -3.46 15.02 21.03
N VAL A 77 -4.64 14.99 20.40
CA VAL A 77 -5.37 16.19 19.99
C VAL A 77 -6.86 15.99 20.26
N SER A 78 -7.54 17.02 20.75
CA SER A 78 -9.01 17.02 20.81
C SER A 78 -9.58 17.14 19.40
N LEU A 79 -10.60 16.33 19.07
CA LEU A 79 -11.22 16.35 17.75
C LEU A 79 -11.77 17.75 17.37
N GLU A 80 -12.12 18.57 18.36
CA GLU A 80 -12.69 19.91 18.19
C GLU A 80 -11.66 20.93 17.69
N THR A 81 -10.37 20.69 17.92
CA THR A 81 -9.29 21.63 17.60
C THR A 81 -8.66 21.38 16.23
N VAL A 82 -8.96 20.25 15.59
CA VAL A 82 -8.48 19.91 14.23
C VAL A 82 -9.29 20.71 13.20
N LYS A 83 -8.65 21.63 12.48
CA LYS A 83 -9.31 22.51 11.49
C LYS A 83 -8.75 22.27 10.08
N PRO A 84 -9.57 22.31 9.02
CA PRO A 84 -9.06 22.28 7.65
C PRO A 84 -8.36 23.59 7.31
N ILE A 85 -7.32 23.54 6.49
CA ILE A 85 -6.68 24.70 5.87
C ILE A 85 -6.86 24.62 4.36
N ASP A 86 -7.22 25.75 3.75
CA ASP A 86 -7.26 25.89 2.29
C ASP A 86 -5.83 26.07 1.73
N LEU A 87 -5.20 24.94 1.41
CA LEU A 87 -3.89 24.88 0.79
C LEU A 87 -3.92 23.91 -0.40
N LEU A 88 -3.63 24.44 -1.58
CA LEU A 88 -3.66 23.66 -2.82
C LEU A 88 -2.41 22.80 -3.03
N GLN A 89 -1.28 23.14 -2.38
CA GLN A 89 -0.05 22.38 -2.58
C GLN A 89 -0.21 20.92 -2.16
N ILE A 90 0.44 20.00 -2.87
CA ILE A 90 0.59 18.62 -2.42
C ILE A 90 1.84 18.57 -1.56
N ALA A 91 1.77 17.88 -0.41
CA ALA A 91 2.93 17.65 0.43
C ALA A 91 4.05 16.93 -0.35
N PRO A 92 5.32 17.08 0.04
CA PRO A 92 6.44 16.34 -0.56
C PRO A 92 6.40 14.87 -0.14
N LEU A 93 5.40 14.13 -0.64
CA LEU A 93 5.16 12.73 -0.29
C LEU A 93 6.31 11.85 -0.78
N ARG A 94 6.76 10.93 0.06
CA ARG A 94 7.71 9.88 -0.34
C ARG A 94 6.95 8.73 -0.99
N ILE A 95 7.25 8.47 -2.25
CA ILE A 95 6.62 7.43 -3.07
C ILE A 95 7.66 6.35 -3.34
N LEU A 96 7.41 5.15 -2.82
CA LEU A 96 8.25 3.97 -3.00
C LEU A 96 7.58 3.03 -4.00
N SER A 97 8.19 2.85 -5.17
CA SER A 97 7.82 1.82 -6.13
C SER A 97 8.70 0.59 -5.90
N PHE A 98 8.14 -0.61 -5.89
CA PHE A 98 8.90 -1.84 -5.74
C PHE A 98 8.35 -2.99 -6.59
N ASP A 99 9.20 -3.99 -6.80
CA ASP A 99 8.92 -5.23 -7.55
C ASP A 99 9.74 -6.37 -6.94
N ILE A 100 9.24 -7.61 -7.00
CA ILE A 100 9.94 -8.80 -6.50
C ILE A 100 10.16 -9.84 -7.60
N GLU A 101 11.26 -10.57 -7.49
CA GLU A 101 11.50 -11.77 -8.29
C GLU A 101 11.48 -13.02 -7.43
N CYS A 102 10.77 -14.03 -7.91
CA CYS A 102 10.65 -15.35 -7.31
C CYS A 102 10.78 -16.39 -8.41
N PHE A 103 11.24 -17.60 -8.07
CA PHE A 103 11.20 -18.72 -9.01
C PHE A 103 10.76 -20.00 -8.31
N ASN A 104 10.12 -20.89 -9.07
CA ASN A 104 9.76 -22.21 -8.58
C ASN A 104 10.97 -23.17 -8.65
N PRO A 105 11.50 -23.67 -7.52
CA PRO A 105 12.65 -24.59 -7.52
C PRO A 105 12.35 -25.95 -8.15
N GLU A 106 11.09 -26.39 -8.14
CA GLU A 106 10.64 -27.67 -8.69
C GLU A 106 10.48 -27.65 -10.23
N GLY A 107 10.67 -26.50 -10.87
CA GLY A 107 10.65 -26.36 -12.33
C GLY A 107 9.50 -25.49 -12.83
N LYS A 108 8.77 -25.97 -13.85
CA LYS A 108 7.75 -25.16 -14.56
C LYS A 108 6.49 -25.00 -13.70
N GLY A 109 6.13 -23.75 -13.42
CA GLY A 109 4.87 -23.40 -12.75
C GLY A 109 4.95 -22.01 -12.11
N PHE A 110 3.79 -21.50 -11.68
CA PHE A 110 3.74 -20.25 -10.91
C PHE A 110 4.41 -20.44 -9.54
N PRO A 111 5.18 -19.46 -9.04
CA PRO A 111 5.83 -19.56 -7.74
C PRO A 111 4.80 -19.65 -6.59
N ARG A 112 5.11 -20.44 -5.56
CA ARG A 112 4.26 -20.63 -4.37
C ARG A 112 5.02 -20.20 -3.12
N ALA A 113 4.47 -19.30 -2.32
CA ALA A 113 5.19 -18.67 -1.21
C ALA A 113 5.72 -19.69 -0.18
N GLU A 114 5.10 -20.86 -0.04
CA GLU A 114 5.54 -21.91 0.88
C GLU A 114 6.87 -22.54 0.49
N GLN A 115 7.21 -22.54 -0.81
CA GLN A 115 8.31 -23.34 -1.37
C GLN A 115 9.28 -22.53 -2.24
N SER A 116 8.77 -21.49 -2.91
CA SER A 116 9.50 -20.69 -3.86
C SER A 116 10.10 -19.47 -3.15
N PRO A 117 11.43 -19.29 -3.17
CA PRO A 117 12.07 -18.17 -2.49
C PRO A 117 11.89 -16.86 -3.27
N VAL A 118 11.81 -15.77 -2.51
CA VAL A 118 12.06 -14.42 -3.01
C VAL A 118 13.56 -14.28 -3.21
N ILE A 119 13.98 -14.02 -4.44
CA ILE A 119 15.39 -13.94 -4.82
C ILE A 119 15.87 -12.52 -5.04
N GLN A 120 14.97 -11.60 -5.43
CA GLN A 120 15.30 -10.18 -5.56
C GLN A 120 14.13 -9.30 -5.15
N ILE A 121 14.44 -8.12 -4.61
CA ILE A 121 13.47 -7.03 -4.38
C ILE A 121 14.09 -5.74 -4.89
N ALA A 122 13.50 -5.15 -5.92
CA ALA A 122 13.91 -3.86 -6.47
C ALA A 122 13.09 -2.73 -5.89
N VAL A 123 13.73 -1.57 -5.67
CA VAL A 123 13.03 -0.36 -5.22
C VAL A 123 13.45 0.87 -6.02
N TYR A 124 12.50 1.77 -6.20
CA TYR A 124 12.70 3.12 -6.70
C TYR A 124 11.91 4.10 -5.82
N LEU A 125 12.62 4.92 -5.05
CA LEU A 125 12.05 5.89 -4.12
C LEU A 125 12.22 7.31 -4.65
N LYS A 126 11.13 8.06 -4.67
CA LYS A 126 11.11 9.44 -5.15
C LYS A 126 10.20 10.31 -4.27
N GLU A 127 10.49 11.60 -4.20
CA GLU A 127 9.61 12.58 -3.58
C GLU A 127 8.70 13.23 -4.63
N GLN A 128 7.41 13.36 -4.32
CA GLN A 128 6.42 13.96 -5.20
C GLN A 128 6.86 15.34 -5.67
N GLY A 129 6.84 15.55 -6.99
CA GLY A 129 7.18 16.83 -7.62
C GLY A 129 8.69 17.10 -7.77
N LYS A 130 9.57 16.21 -7.30
CA LYS A 130 11.01 16.29 -7.57
C LYS A 130 11.34 15.64 -8.90
N LYS A 131 12.43 16.07 -9.54
CA LYS A 131 12.92 15.46 -10.78
C LYS A 131 13.73 14.19 -10.50
N GLU A 132 14.66 14.30 -9.57
CA GLU A 132 15.58 13.23 -9.20
C GLU A 132 14.94 12.27 -8.19
N HIS A 133 15.41 11.02 -8.20
CA HIS A 133 15.05 10.00 -7.23
C HIS A 133 15.97 10.07 -6.00
N ILE A 134 15.49 9.52 -4.89
CA ILE A 134 16.23 9.43 -3.62
C ILE A 134 17.02 8.13 -3.56
N VAL A 135 16.36 7.01 -3.87
CA VAL A 135 16.97 5.67 -3.85
C VAL A 135 16.60 4.89 -5.09
N LYS A 136 17.60 4.23 -5.67
CA LYS A 136 17.45 3.13 -6.60
C LYS A 136 18.28 1.98 -6.06
N ALA A 137 17.65 0.89 -5.64
CA ALA A 137 18.35 -0.19 -4.97
C ALA A 137 17.75 -1.57 -5.26
N ILE A 138 18.55 -2.61 -5.07
CA ILE A 138 18.17 -4.01 -5.24
C ILE A 138 18.69 -4.82 -4.05
N TRP A 139 17.81 -5.59 -3.42
CA TRP A 139 18.15 -6.65 -2.49
C TRP A 139 18.23 -7.95 -3.27
N ASN A 140 19.35 -8.67 -3.19
CA ASN A 140 19.61 -9.86 -3.97
C ASN A 140 20.03 -11.02 -3.08
N LEU A 141 19.40 -12.18 -3.26
CA LEU A 141 19.83 -13.43 -2.65
C LEU A 141 21.07 -13.96 -3.40
N ASN A 142 22.13 -14.28 -2.65
CA ASN A 142 23.49 -14.52 -3.11
C ASN A 142 24.18 -13.27 -3.69
N THR A 143 25.40 -13.44 -4.21
CA THR A 143 26.23 -12.36 -4.76
C THR A 143 25.66 -11.81 -6.07
N CYS A 144 25.73 -10.50 -6.29
CA CYS A 144 25.34 -9.84 -7.53
C CYS A 144 26.43 -8.86 -7.92
N ASN A 145 26.76 -8.77 -9.21
CA ASN A 145 27.73 -7.78 -9.69
C ASN A 145 27.12 -6.37 -9.60
N ASP A 146 27.99 -5.36 -9.46
CA ASP A 146 27.56 -3.97 -9.31
C ASP A 146 26.75 -3.46 -10.52
N ILE A 147 25.78 -2.59 -10.24
CA ILE A 147 24.91 -1.96 -11.24
C ILE A 147 25.11 -0.44 -11.17
N ALA A 148 25.51 0.15 -12.30
CA ALA A 148 25.74 1.59 -12.36
C ALA A 148 24.46 2.37 -11.99
N GLY A 149 24.59 3.27 -11.00
CA GLY A 149 23.49 4.10 -10.53
C GLY A 149 22.45 3.37 -9.68
N ALA A 150 22.74 2.18 -9.15
CA ALA A 150 21.89 1.49 -8.20
C ALA A 150 22.71 0.90 -7.05
N ASN A 151 22.15 0.91 -5.83
CA ASN A 151 22.76 0.26 -4.68
C ASN A 151 22.41 -1.24 -4.72
N VAL A 152 23.42 -2.11 -4.65
CA VAL A 152 23.25 -3.56 -4.67
C VAL A 152 23.54 -4.12 -3.29
N PHE A 153 22.54 -4.74 -2.67
CA PHE A 153 22.66 -5.40 -1.37
C PHE A 153 22.56 -6.92 -1.57
N ALA A 154 23.61 -7.66 -1.23
CA ALA A 154 23.66 -9.11 -1.37
C ALA A 154 23.52 -9.81 -0.01
N PHE A 155 22.71 -10.86 0.05
CA PHE A 155 22.43 -11.62 1.28
C PHE A 155 22.63 -13.11 1.06
N GLU A 156 23.15 -13.83 2.04
CA GLU A 156 23.27 -15.30 1.98
C GLU A 156 21.95 -16.01 2.35
N SER A 157 21.15 -15.36 3.20
CA SER A 157 19.86 -15.85 3.70
C SER A 157 18.71 -15.01 3.15
N GLU A 158 17.64 -15.67 2.71
CA GLU A 158 16.40 -15.01 2.33
C GLU A 158 15.74 -14.29 3.50
N GLY A 159 15.85 -14.83 4.73
CA GLY A 159 15.31 -14.18 5.92
C GLY A 159 15.96 -12.82 6.17
N ASP A 160 17.29 -12.75 6.03
CA ASP A 160 18.04 -11.50 6.23
C ASP A 160 17.75 -10.49 5.11
N LEU A 161 17.54 -10.98 3.88
CA LEU A 161 17.08 -10.16 2.75
C LEU A 161 15.75 -9.48 3.07
N LEU A 162 14.76 -10.27 3.50
CA LEU A 162 13.41 -9.79 3.82
C LEU A 162 13.41 -8.82 5.01
N LEU A 163 14.12 -9.17 6.09
CA LEU A 163 14.23 -8.29 7.26
C LEU A 163 14.96 -6.98 6.93
N SER A 164 16.02 -7.02 6.11
CA SER A 164 16.70 -5.82 5.63
C SER A 164 15.79 -4.93 4.78
N PHE A 165 14.95 -5.52 3.91
CA PHE A 165 13.95 -4.75 3.16
C PHE A 165 12.90 -4.10 4.06
N ARG A 166 12.42 -4.80 5.10
CA ARG A 166 11.52 -4.23 6.12
C ARG A 166 12.18 -3.05 6.84
N ASP A 167 13.42 -3.22 7.30
CA ASP A 167 14.18 -2.17 8.01
C ASP A 167 14.38 -0.94 7.11
N PHE A 168 14.65 -1.16 5.82
CA PHE A 168 14.70 -0.09 4.83
C PHE A 168 13.36 0.64 4.70
N LEU A 169 12.24 -0.08 4.59
CA LEU A 169 10.90 0.51 4.49
C LEU A 169 10.57 1.38 5.72
N GLU A 170 10.95 0.92 6.92
CA GLU A 170 10.79 1.69 8.15
C GLU A 170 11.66 2.95 8.15
N ALA A 171 12.93 2.83 7.74
CA ALA A 171 13.88 3.93 7.75
C ALA A 171 13.56 5.03 6.72
N VAL A 172 13.14 4.65 5.51
CA VAL A 172 12.78 5.63 4.46
C VAL A 172 11.38 6.19 4.62
N ASP A 173 10.53 5.49 5.37
CA ASP A 173 9.19 5.90 5.75
C ASP A 173 8.33 6.44 4.59
N PRO A 174 8.01 5.63 3.56
CA PRO A 174 7.23 6.10 2.43
C PRO A 174 5.76 6.36 2.79
N ASP A 175 5.20 7.43 2.25
CA ASP A 175 3.77 7.76 2.39
C ASP A 175 2.92 6.93 1.44
N VAL A 176 3.45 6.65 0.24
CA VAL A 176 2.80 5.87 -0.81
C VAL A 176 3.71 4.70 -1.19
N VAL A 177 3.13 3.50 -1.19
CA VAL A 177 3.76 2.28 -1.71
C VAL A 177 3.07 1.93 -3.03
N THR A 178 3.83 1.93 -4.12
CA THR A 178 3.37 1.67 -5.47
C THR A 178 4.20 0.57 -6.15
N GLY A 179 3.83 0.24 -7.37
CA GLY A 179 4.34 -0.87 -8.16
C GLY A 179 3.26 -1.31 -9.14
N TYR A 180 3.44 -2.49 -9.76
CA TYR A 180 2.47 -3.04 -10.71
C TYR A 180 2.01 -4.41 -10.27
N ASN A 181 0.74 -4.54 -9.88
CA ASN A 181 0.17 -5.75 -9.28
C ASN A 181 0.68 -6.07 -7.86
N ILE A 182 1.21 -5.08 -7.14
CA ILE A 182 1.71 -5.26 -5.77
C ILE A 182 0.62 -5.69 -4.78
N ALA A 183 -0.62 -5.26 -4.98
CA ALA A 183 -1.72 -5.65 -4.11
C ALA A 183 -2.24 -7.07 -4.44
N GLY A 184 -2.12 -7.47 -5.71
CA GLY A 184 -2.56 -8.78 -6.21
C GLY A 184 -1.51 -9.88 -6.10
N PHE A 185 -0.22 -9.55 -6.03
CA PHE A 185 0.87 -10.52 -6.00
C PHE A 185 1.93 -10.17 -4.94
N ASP A 186 2.71 -9.10 -5.12
CA ASP A 186 3.96 -8.90 -4.36
C ASP A 186 3.75 -8.84 -2.84
N LEU A 187 2.84 -7.98 -2.35
CA LEU A 187 2.57 -7.86 -0.91
C LEU A 187 1.99 -9.15 -0.33
N PRO A 188 0.91 -9.75 -0.88
CA PRO A 188 0.44 -11.05 -0.41
C PRO A 188 1.52 -12.12 -0.38
N TYR A 189 2.36 -12.18 -1.42
CA TYR A 189 3.42 -13.17 -1.56
C TYR A 189 4.49 -12.99 -0.47
N LEU A 190 4.94 -11.76 -0.23
CA LEU A 190 5.92 -11.44 0.82
C LEU A 190 5.39 -11.80 2.21
N LEU A 191 4.11 -11.52 2.51
CA LEU A 191 3.49 -11.86 3.79
C LEU A 191 3.38 -13.38 3.99
N ASP A 192 2.93 -14.11 2.97
CA ASP A 192 2.82 -15.57 3.03
C ASP A 192 4.21 -16.22 3.10
N ARG A 193 5.21 -15.65 2.41
CA ARG A 193 6.60 -16.13 2.45
C ARG A 193 7.21 -15.94 3.83
N ALA A 194 6.96 -14.79 4.46
CA ALA A 194 7.40 -14.53 5.83
C ALA A 194 6.76 -15.49 6.85
N GLU A 195 5.52 -15.93 6.64
CA GLU A 195 4.88 -16.98 7.42
C GLU A 195 5.59 -18.33 7.21
N ALA A 196 5.84 -18.71 5.96
CA ALA A 196 6.54 -19.96 5.63
C ALA A 196 7.96 -20.02 6.24
N LEU A 197 8.65 -18.89 6.28
CA LEU A 197 9.98 -18.74 6.90
C LEU A 197 9.94 -18.52 8.42
N LYS A 198 8.75 -18.38 9.02
CA LYS A 198 8.55 -18.11 10.46
C LYS A 198 9.17 -16.80 10.95
N ILE A 199 9.23 -15.79 10.07
CA ILE A 199 9.71 -14.42 10.37
C ILE A 199 8.58 -13.38 10.32
N ASN A 200 7.33 -13.82 10.11
CA ASN A 200 6.13 -12.99 10.03
C ASN A 200 5.92 -12.04 11.22
N TRP A 201 6.38 -12.39 12.42
CA TRP A 201 6.28 -11.53 13.59
C TRP A 201 7.06 -10.23 13.45
N ASP A 202 8.17 -10.25 12.73
CA ASP A 202 9.03 -9.10 12.53
C ASP A 202 8.88 -8.50 11.15
N PHE A 203 8.94 -9.32 10.10
CA PHE A 203 8.83 -8.85 8.72
C PHE A 203 7.51 -8.13 8.45
N CYS A 204 6.38 -8.65 8.95
CA CYS A 204 5.07 -8.09 8.62
C CYS A 204 4.79 -6.74 9.30
N LYS A 205 5.69 -6.19 10.14
CA LYS A 205 5.56 -4.83 10.72
C LYS A 205 5.88 -3.75 9.67
N LEU A 206 5.08 -3.70 8.59
CA LEU A 206 5.31 -2.83 7.43
C LEU A 206 4.58 -1.48 7.51
N GLY A 207 3.62 -1.34 8.42
CA GLY A 207 2.91 -0.08 8.70
C GLY A 207 3.70 0.86 9.61
N ARG A 208 3.10 2.00 9.96
CA ARG A 208 3.65 3.01 10.87
C ARG A 208 3.26 2.81 12.33
N LEU A 209 2.29 1.93 12.65
CA LEU A 209 1.71 1.79 14.01
C LEU A 209 2.21 0.57 14.80
N GLY A 210 3.35 -0.01 14.42
CA GLY A 210 3.93 -1.22 15.07
C GLY A 210 3.11 -2.50 14.88
N SER A 211 1.85 -2.39 14.44
CA SER A 211 0.97 -3.47 14.02
C SER A 211 1.52 -4.18 12.79
N ARG A 212 1.21 -5.48 12.70
CA ARG A 212 1.49 -6.25 11.48
C ARG A 212 0.52 -5.85 10.38
N ALA A 213 1.01 -5.82 9.16
CA ALA A 213 0.22 -5.71 7.95
C ALA A 213 -0.91 -6.73 7.96
N GLN A 214 -2.11 -6.29 7.61
CA GLN A 214 -3.30 -7.14 7.62
C GLN A 214 -3.58 -7.61 6.20
N LYS A 215 -3.68 -8.93 6.01
CA LYS A 215 -4.19 -9.55 4.79
C LYS A 215 -5.61 -10.04 5.07
N ARG A 216 -6.59 -9.54 4.32
CA ARG A 216 -7.99 -9.97 4.37
C ARG A 216 -8.38 -10.56 3.03
N ILE A 217 -9.13 -11.64 3.06
CA ILE A 217 -9.67 -12.29 1.86
C ILE A 217 -11.18 -12.12 1.91
N ASN A 218 -11.71 -11.35 0.96
CA ASN A 218 -13.14 -11.11 0.80
C ASN A 218 -13.64 -11.92 -0.41
N GLN A 219 -14.88 -12.40 -0.35
CA GLN A 219 -15.56 -12.98 -1.51
C GLN A 219 -16.63 -12.02 -2.01
N ILE A 220 -16.46 -11.50 -3.23
CA ILE A 220 -17.43 -10.62 -3.88
C ILE A 220 -17.81 -11.21 -5.23
N GLY A 221 -19.09 -11.54 -5.40
CA GLY A 221 -19.59 -12.09 -6.66
C GLY A 221 -18.92 -13.41 -7.08
N GLY A 222 -18.50 -14.23 -6.12
CA GLY A 222 -17.81 -15.51 -6.37
C GLY A 222 -16.33 -15.38 -6.72
N ARG A 223 -15.75 -14.17 -6.67
CA ARG A 223 -14.30 -13.94 -6.80
C ARG A 223 -13.68 -13.63 -5.44
N GLU A 224 -12.50 -14.19 -5.21
CA GLU A 224 -11.67 -13.82 -4.06
C GLU A 224 -10.96 -12.50 -4.35
N ILE A 225 -11.03 -11.58 -3.40
CA ILE A 225 -10.36 -10.28 -3.43
C ILE A 225 -9.48 -10.23 -2.19
N VAL A 226 -8.18 -10.07 -2.42
CA VAL A 226 -7.19 -9.89 -1.36
C VAL A 226 -7.04 -8.40 -1.07
N GLU A 227 -7.25 -8.02 0.18
CA GLU A 227 -7.03 -6.66 0.67
C GLU A 227 -5.86 -6.67 1.65
N ILE A 228 -4.82 -5.90 1.32
CA ILE A 228 -3.69 -5.64 2.22
C ILE A 228 -3.85 -4.27 2.86
N THR A 229 -3.61 -4.17 4.17
CA THR A 229 -3.57 -2.89 4.89
C THR A 229 -2.20 -2.68 5.51
N LEU A 230 -1.58 -1.55 5.18
CA LEU A 230 -0.38 -1.02 5.81
C LEU A 230 -0.76 0.24 6.58
N ASP A 231 -0.93 0.14 7.90
CA ASP A 231 -1.42 1.27 8.71
C ASP A 231 -0.52 2.51 8.51
N GLY A 232 -1.11 3.64 8.13
CA GLY A 232 -0.40 4.91 7.90
C GLY A 232 0.32 5.05 6.55
N ARG A 233 0.25 4.05 5.65
CA ARG A 233 0.80 4.11 4.28
C ARG A 233 -0.30 3.83 3.25
N VAL A 234 -0.29 4.54 2.12
CA VAL A 234 -1.24 4.30 1.03
C VAL A 234 -0.66 3.28 0.05
N ILE A 235 -1.34 2.17 -0.16
CA ILE A 235 -1.03 1.25 -1.27
C ILE A 235 -1.69 1.83 -2.54
N PHE A 236 -0.88 2.17 -3.53
CA PHE A 236 -1.29 2.74 -4.80
C PHE A 236 -0.82 1.83 -5.94
N ASP A 237 -1.59 0.78 -6.24
CA ASP A 237 -1.23 -0.18 -7.28
C ASP A 237 -1.57 0.35 -8.69
N MET A 238 -0.55 0.50 -9.53
CA MET A 238 -0.74 1.05 -10.88
C MET A 238 -1.55 0.15 -11.80
N MET A 239 -1.54 -1.17 -11.59
CA MET A 239 -2.37 -2.08 -12.37
C MET A 239 -3.86 -1.81 -12.11
N VAL A 240 -4.23 -1.61 -10.84
CA VAL A 240 -5.61 -1.31 -10.44
C VAL A 240 -6.06 0.03 -11.02
N VAL A 241 -5.21 1.05 -10.94
CA VAL A 241 -5.52 2.38 -11.47
C VAL A 241 -5.73 2.33 -12.98
N ILE A 242 -4.84 1.66 -13.72
CA ILE A 242 -4.95 1.60 -15.17
C ILE A 242 -6.18 0.78 -15.61
N GLN A 243 -6.51 -0.30 -14.91
CA GLN A 243 -7.74 -1.05 -15.16
C GLN A 243 -9.03 -0.25 -14.90
N LYS A 244 -8.99 0.70 -13.96
CA LYS A 244 -10.13 1.58 -13.68
C LYS A 244 -10.27 2.72 -14.68
N GLU A 245 -9.16 3.35 -15.04
CA GLU A 245 -9.15 4.61 -15.80
C GLU A 245 -9.02 4.39 -17.32
N GLN A 246 -8.45 3.27 -17.77
CA GLN A 246 -8.09 3.03 -19.17
C GLN A 246 -8.77 1.78 -19.73
N LYS A 247 -9.08 1.80 -21.03
CA LYS A 247 -9.61 0.65 -21.77
C LYS A 247 -8.57 0.15 -22.75
N LEU A 248 -7.80 -0.85 -22.34
CA LEU A 248 -6.70 -1.41 -23.13
C LEU A 248 -6.99 -2.85 -23.55
N SER A 249 -6.33 -3.29 -24.62
CA SER A 249 -6.39 -4.69 -25.08
C SER A 249 -5.58 -5.64 -24.17
N SER A 250 -4.52 -5.13 -23.54
CA SER A 250 -3.69 -5.84 -22.57
C SER A 250 -3.32 -4.91 -21.42
N TYR A 251 -3.38 -5.43 -20.20
CA TYR A 251 -2.97 -4.76 -18.96
C TYR A 251 -1.65 -5.31 -18.41
N SER A 252 -0.82 -5.94 -19.25
CA SER A 252 0.54 -6.30 -18.81
C SER A 252 1.41 -5.04 -18.71
N LEU A 253 2.34 -5.02 -17.75
CA LEU A 253 3.26 -3.89 -17.57
C LEU A 253 4.00 -3.54 -18.88
N ASN A 254 4.39 -4.54 -19.67
CA ASN A 254 5.03 -4.32 -20.97
C ASN A 254 4.10 -3.58 -21.96
N ALA A 255 2.85 -4.01 -22.11
CA ALA A 255 1.91 -3.41 -23.04
C ALA A 255 1.57 -1.96 -22.64
N VAL A 256 1.34 -1.75 -21.35
CA VAL A 256 1.03 -0.43 -20.78
C VAL A 256 2.23 0.52 -20.89
N SER A 257 3.44 0.05 -20.62
CA SER A 257 4.67 0.85 -20.75
C SER A 257 4.93 1.23 -22.21
N ALA A 258 4.67 0.30 -23.15
CA ALA A 258 4.79 0.59 -24.56
C ALA A 258 3.78 1.66 -25.02
N GLU A 259 2.52 1.56 -24.57
CA GLU A 259 1.45 2.49 -24.91
C GLU A 259 1.72 3.91 -24.39
N PHE A 260 2.08 4.06 -23.10
CA PHE A 260 2.15 5.38 -22.46
C PHE A 260 3.55 6.01 -22.41
N LEU A 261 4.60 5.17 -22.37
CA LEU A 261 5.99 5.62 -22.26
C LEU A 261 6.78 5.44 -23.55
N GLY A 262 6.29 4.62 -24.49
CA GLY A 262 7.08 4.21 -25.66
C GLY A 262 8.27 3.31 -25.29
N GLU A 263 8.24 2.70 -24.11
CA GLU A 263 9.30 1.83 -23.60
C GLU A 263 8.84 0.37 -23.56
N GLN A 264 9.77 -0.55 -23.78
CA GLN A 264 9.52 -1.99 -23.64
C GLN A 264 10.40 -2.57 -22.54
N LYS A 265 9.91 -3.65 -21.91
CA LYS A 265 10.70 -4.45 -20.96
C LYS A 265 11.77 -5.24 -21.70
N GLU A 266 12.88 -5.54 -21.02
CA GLU A 266 13.79 -6.58 -21.50
C GLU A 266 13.08 -7.94 -21.48
N ASP A 267 13.38 -8.79 -22.46
CA ASP A 267 12.77 -10.11 -22.59
C ASP A 267 13.46 -11.10 -21.63
N VAL A 268 12.92 -11.19 -20.41
CA VAL A 268 13.22 -12.26 -19.46
C VAL A 268 11.93 -13.05 -19.26
N HIS A 269 11.86 -14.21 -19.91
CA HIS A 269 10.73 -15.11 -19.74
C HIS A 269 10.78 -15.76 -18.35
N TYR A 270 9.62 -15.91 -17.69
CA TYR A 270 9.55 -16.44 -16.31
C TYR A 270 10.27 -17.79 -16.13
N SER A 271 10.32 -18.62 -17.17
CA SER A 271 11.01 -19.93 -17.14
C SER A 271 12.53 -19.81 -17.05
N GLN A 272 13.11 -18.66 -17.40
CA GLN A 272 14.56 -18.41 -17.38
C GLN A 272 15.05 -17.85 -16.04
N ILE A 273 14.15 -17.33 -15.19
CA ILE A 273 14.49 -16.68 -13.93
C ILE A 273 15.34 -17.60 -13.04
N GLY A 274 14.90 -18.85 -12.86
CA GLY A 274 15.62 -19.83 -12.02
C GLY A 274 17.02 -20.16 -12.56
N ASP A 275 17.18 -20.26 -13.88
CA ASP A 275 18.46 -20.57 -14.51
C ASP A 275 19.42 -19.37 -14.41
N LEU A 276 18.92 -18.16 -14.68
CA LEU A 276 19.69 -16.91 -14.50
C LEU A 276 20.15 -16.75 -13.05
N PHE A 277 19.29 -17.06 -12.09
CA PHE A 277 19.61 -16.95 -10.68
C PHE A 277 20.73 -17.93 -10.24
N LYS A 278 20.65 -19.19 -10.67
CA LYS A 278 21.58 -20.26 -10.27
C LYS A 278 22.94 -20.19 -10.95
N THR A 279 23.05 -19.53 -12.10
CA THR A 279 24.25 -19.62 -12.95
C THR A 279 25.46 -18.86 -12.39
N SER A 280 25.35 -17.54 -12.17
CA SER A 280 26.49 -16.70 -11.77
C SER A 280 26.06 -15.36 -11.18
N ALA A 281 27.01 -14.60 -10.61
CA ALA A 281 26.76 -13.24 -10.16
C ALA A 281 26.41 -12.28 -11.31
N GLU A 282 26.93 -12.51 -12.52
CA GLU A 282 26.62 -11.71 -13.70
C GLU A 282 25.20 -11.97 -14.22
N THR A 283 24.74 -13.23 -14.21
CA THR A 283 23.37 -13.55 -14.63
C THR A 283 22.34 -13.08 -13.60
N ARG A 284 22.68 -13.08 -12.30
CA ARG A 284 21.89 -12.40 -11.27
C ARG A 284 21.85 -10.88 -11.44
N ARG A 285 22.97 -10.27 -11.87
CA ARG A 285 23.00 -8.85 -12.26
C ARG A 285 22.07 -8.54 -13.41
N ARG A 286 22.02 -9.39 -14.45
CA ARG A 286 21.03 -9.24 -15.54
C ARG A 286 19.59 -9.28 -15.01
N LEU A 287 19.28 -10.24 -14.14
CA LEU A 287 17.96 -10.33 -13.51
C LEU A 287 17.65 -9.09 -12.65
N ALA A 288 18.64 -8.58 -11.92
CA ALA A 288 18.49 -7.38 -11.10
C ALA A 288 18.24 -6.12 -11.93
N ILE A 289 18.85 -5.98 -13.11
CA ILE A 289 18.56 -4.89 -14.05
C ILE A 289 17.11 -4.96 -14.53
N TYR A 290 16.62 -6.17 -14.84
CA TYR A 290 15.23 -6.42 -15.21
C TYR A 290 14.27 -6.04 -14.07
N CYS A 291 14.49 -6.53 -12.85
CA CYS A 291 13.66 -6.21 -11.68
C CYS A 291 13.71 -4.70 -11.33
N LEU A 292 14.88 -4.05 -11.42
CA LEU A 292 15.01 -2.59 -11.28
C LEU A 292 14.21 -1.81 -12.31
N LYS A 293 14.08 -2.33 -13.54
CA LYS A 293 13.23 -1.72 -14.57
C LYS A 293 11.75 -1.87 -14.22
N ASP A 294 11.35 -3.01 -13.69
CA ASP A 294 9.98 -3.28 -13.26
C ASP A 294 9.55 -2.48 -12.03
N ALA A 295 10.46 -2.17 -11.10
CA ALA A 295 10.20 -1.20 -10.04
C ALA A 295 10.17 0.26 -10.56
N PHE A 296 10.87 0.57 -11.65
CA PHE A 296 10.95 1.94 -12.19
C PHE A 296 9.75 2.33 -13.06
N LEU A 297 9.28 1.43 -13.92
CA LEU A 297 8.19 1.71 -14.87
C LEU A 297 6.87 2.18 -14.19
N PRO A 298 6.41 1.61 -13.06
CA PRO A 298 5.19 2.06 -12.38
C PRO A 298 5.31 3.49 -11.87
N MET A 299 6.49 3.89 -11.38
CA MET A 299 6.77 5.28 -11.01
C MET A 299 6.63 6.19 -12.24
N GLN A 300 7.23 5.83 -13.37
CA GLN A 300 7.12 6.63 -14.60
C GLN A 300 5.69 6.72 -15.13
N LEU A 301 4.92 5.63 -15.07
CA LEU A 301 3.50 5.63 -15.42
C LEU A 301 2.70 6.55 -14.49
N MET A 302 2.93 6.47 -13.18
CA MET A 302 2.28 7.32 -12.18
C MET A 302 2.52 8.81 -12.47
N GLU A 303 3.76 9.19 -12.80
CA GLU A 303 4.12 10.56 -13.13
C GLU A 303 3.54 11.01 -14.47
N LYS A 304 3.66 10.18 -15.51
CA LYS A 304 3.17 10.47 -16.86
C LYS A 304 1.66 10.68 -16.90
N LEU A 305 0.91 9.90 -16.13
CA LEU A 305 -0.54 9.95 -16.04
C LEU A 305 -1.05 10.91 -14.96
N LEU A 306 -0.15 11.65 -14.29
CA LEU A 306 -0.47 12.61 -13.24
C LEU A 306 -1.33 12.01 -12.12
N CYS A 307 -1.14 10.72 -11.80
CA CYS A 307 -2.01 9.97 -10.92
C CYS A 307 -2.14 10.61 -9.53
N MET A 308 -1.04 11.04 -8.92
CA MET A 308 -1.08 11.69 -7.60
C MET A 308 -1.85 13.00 -7.63
N TYR A 309 -1.70 13.83 -8.67
CA TYR A 309 -2.47 15.06 -8.80
C TYR A 309 -3.97 14.76 -8.95
N ASN A 310 -4.33 13.86 -9.86
CA ASN A 310 -5.71 13.53 -10.14
C ASN A 310 -6.43 12.91 -8.92
N TYR A 311 -5.78 12.00 -8.21
CA TYR A 311 -6.39 11.33 -7.05
C TYR A 311 -6.44 12.21 -5.80
N VAL A 312 -5.45 13.10 -5.58
CA VAL A 312 -5.52 14.09 -4.50
C VAL A 312 -6.65 15.09 -4.77
N GLU A 313 -6.77 15.62 -5.99
CA GLU A 313 -7.85 16.54 -6.36
C GLU A 313 -9.22 15.87 -6.25
N MET A 314 -9.36 14.63 -6.73
CA MET A 314 -10.59 13.86 -6.58
C MET A 314 -10.97 13.65 -5.10
N ALA A 315 -9.99 13.36 -4.24
CA ALA A 315 -10.20 13.19 -2.79
C ALA A 315 -10.63 14.50 -2.12
N ARG A 316 -10.06 15.64 -2.53
CA ARG A 316 -10.44 16.98 -2.06
C ARG A 316 -11.86 17.33 -2.45
N VAL A 317 -12.24 17.11 -3.71
CA VAL A 317 -13.57 17.45 -4.23
C VAL A 317 -14.66 16.58 -3.61
N THR A 318 -14.40 15.28 -3.45
CA THR A 318 -15.38 14.32 -2.91
C THR A 318 -15.40 14.27 -1.39
N GLY A 319 -14.39 14.82 -0.71
CA GLY A 319 -14.25 14.71 0.74
C GLY A 319 -13.91 13.29 1.22
N THR A 320 -13.49 12.39 0.32
CA THR A 320 -13.22 10.99 0.66
C THR A 320 -11.73 10.69 0.81
N PRO A 321 -11.33 9.75 1.68
CA PRO A 321 -9.95 9.27 1.75
C PRO A 321 -9.43 8.72 0.41
N ILE A 322 -8.16 8.98 0.09
CA ILE A 322 -7.55 8.54 -1.19
C ILE A 322 -7.64 7.01 -1.39
N ASN A 323 -7.45 6.23 -0.33
CA ASN A 323 -7.56 4.76 -0.39
C ASN A 323 -8.98 4.28 -0.73
N PHE A 324 -10.02 5.07 -0.46
CA PHE A 324 -11.39 4.72 -0.86
C PHE A 324 -11.58 4.85 -2.37
N LEU A 325 -10.93 5.84 -3.01
CA LEU A 325 -10.97 5.99 -4.47
C LEU A 325 -10.35 4.78 -5.18
N LEU A 326 -9.33 4.17 -4.58
CA LEU A 326 -8.65 2.99 -5.10
C LEU A 326 -9.41 1.69 -4.84
N ASN A 327 -10.04 1.53 -3.68
CA ASN A 327 -10.59 0.24 -3.27
C ASN A 327 -12.11 0.15 -3.34
N ARG A 328 -12.82 1.27 -3.52
CA ARG A 328 -14.29 1.31 -3.53
C ARG A 328 -14.85 1.82 -4.85
N GLY A 329 -16.14 1.59 -5.05
CA GLY A 329 -16.91 2.05 -6.21
C GLY A 329 -17.40 3.50 -6.07
N GLN A 330 -18.07 4.01 -7.10
CA GLN A 330 -18.48 5.42 -7.18
C GLN A 330 -19.47 5.85 -6.10
N MET A 331 -20.27 4.94 -5.52
CA MET A 331 -21.28 5.27 -4.50
C MET A 331 -20.70 5.84 -3.18
N ILE A 332 -19.39 5.71 -2.94
CA ILE A 332 -18.75 6.26 -1.74
C ILE A 332 -18.37 7.74 -1.90
N LYS A 333 -18.36 8.25 -3.14
CA LYS A 333 -17.95 9.60 -3.51
C LYS A 333 -19.10 10.58 -3.39
#